data_AF-A0A101FXL1-F1
#
_entry.id   AF-A0A101FXL1-F1
#
_cell.length_a   1.000
_cell.length_b   1.000
_cell.length_c   1.000
_cell.angle_alpha   90.00
_cell.angle_beta   90.00
_cell.angle_gamma   90.00
#
_symmetry.space_group_name_H-M   'P 1'
#
loop_
_entity.id
_entity.type
_entity.pdbx_description
1 polymer ?
#
loop_
_entity_poly.entity_id
_entity_poly.type
_entity_poly.pdbx_seq_one_letter_code
_entity_poly.pdbx_strand_id
1 'polypeptide(L)'
;MPSLNRVLLIGRLGKDPETRQTPKGSAYTTFSLAVDRKWKDKNGELHQDTDWFNVVAWGKLGEICQNYLSKGKLVYVEGRLQTRRYEHEGSVRYFTTVVMSSMQMLERKAKEPVLEETNEEQVEIND
;
A
#
# COMPACT_ATOMS: atom_id res chain seq x y z
N MET A 1 -10.71 -16.40 26.83
CA MET A 1 -11.28 -15.03 26.74
C MET A 1 -11.26 -14.60 25.28
N PRO A 2 -12.35 -14.06 24.74
CA PRO A 2 -12.35 -13.51 23.39
C PRO A 2 -11.59 -12.17 23.36
N SER A 3 -10.71 -11.99 22.38
CA SER A 3 -10.03 -10.72 22.11
C SER A 3 -10.06 -10.42 20.61
N LEU A 4 -10.08 -9.14 20.25
CA LEU A 4 -10.12 -8.66 18.86
C LEU A 4 -9.02 -7.62 18.65
N ASN A 5 -8.20 -7.85 17.63
CA ASN A 5 -7.26 -6.87 17.10
C ASN A 5 -7.36 -6.94 15.57
N ARG A 6 -7.98 -5.91 14.99
CA ARG A 6 -8.22 -5.79 13.56
C ARG A 6 -7.98 -4.35 13.13
N VAL A 7 -7.28 -4.20 12.00
CA VAL A 7 -6.95 -2.92 11.37
C VAL A 7 -7.42 -2.99 9.93
N LEU A 8 -8.10 -1.94 9.49
CA LEU A 8 -8.59 -1.76 8.12
C LEU A 8 -8.12 -0.38 7.66
N LEU A 9 -7.31 -0.33 6.60
CA LEU A 9 -6.72 0.91 6.09
C LEU A 9 -6.91 0.97 4.59
N ILE A 10 -7.16 2.18 4.09
CA ILE A 10 -7.04 2.50 2.67
C ILE A 10 -6.07 3.67 2.57
N GLY A 11 -5.02 3.51 1.79
CA GLY A 11 -3.97 4.51 1.69
C GLY A 11 -3.05 4.28 0.50
N ARG A 12 -2.10 5.20 0.33
CA ARG A 12 -1.11 5.13 -0.75
C ARG A 12 0.26 4.73 -0.22
N LEU A 13 0.98 3.93 -0.99
CA LEU A 13 2.35 3.57 -0.62
C LEU A 13 3.26 4.81 -0.65
N GLY A 14 3.99 5.06 0.44
CA GLY A 14 4.96 6.17 0.50
C GLY A 14 6.26 5.89 -0.25
N LYS A 15 6.60 4.62 -0.38
CA LYS A 15 7.80 4.11 -1.06
C LYS A 15 7.53 2.73 -1.64
N ASP A 16 8.44 2.27 -2.50
CA ASP A 16 8.37 0.92 -3.04
C ASP A 16 8.47 -0.14 -1.94
N PRO A 17 7.78 -1.28 -2.08
CA PRO A 17 7.92 -2.40 -1.16
C PRO A 17 9.36 -2.94 -1.15
N GLU A 18 9.86 -3.20 0.06
CA GLU A 18 11.18 -3.78 0.28
C GLU A 18 11.03 -5.18 0.88
N THR A 19 11.57 -6.19 0.20
CA THR A 19 11.65 -7.55 0.75
C THR A 19 12.91 -7.74 1.59
N ARG A 20 12.74 -8.33 2.77
CA ARG A 20 13.79 -8.61 3.75
C ARG A 20 13.64 -10.03 4.26
N GLN A 21 14.69 -10.54 4.90
CA GLN A 21 14.67 -11.84 5.55
C GLN A 21 14.95 -11.68 7.05
N THR A 22 14.30 -12.52 7.85
CA THR A 22 14.63 -12.66 9.27
C THR A 22 15.89 -13.50 9.45
N PRO A 23 16.58 -13.42 10.61
CA PRO A 23 17.68 -14.33 10.93
C PRO A 23 17.31 -15.82 10.87
N LYS A 24 16.01 -16.14 10.99
CA LYS A 24 15.48 -17.51 10.91
C LYS A 24 15.15 -17.94 9.47
N GLY A 25 15.47 -17.13 8.45
CA GLY A 25 15.25 -17.43 7.04
C GLY A 25 13.84 -17.10 6.51
N SER A 26 12.90 -16.66 7.36
CA SER A 26 11.57 -16.27 6.90
C SER A 26 11.62 -14.91 6.18
N ALA A 27 11.14 -14.85 4.93
CA ALA A 27 11.03 -13.63 4.14
C ALA A 27 9.75 -12.84 4.47
N TYR A 28 9.88 -11.51 4.44
CA TYR A 28 8.77 -10.57 4.59
C TYR A 28 8.99 -9.33 3.73
N THR A 29 7.90 -8.70 3.31
CA THR A 29 7.90 -7.46 2.55
C THR A 29 7.33 -6.35 3.41
N THR A 30 7.99 -5.19 3.40
CA THR A 30 7.61 -4.04 4.21
C THR A 30 7.44 -2.79 3.35
N PHE A 31 6.46 -1.96 3.67
CA PHE A 31 6.22 -0.66 3.02
C PHE A 31 5.54 0.31 3.99
N SER A 32 5.62 1.61 3.67
CA SER A 32 4.86 2.64 4.38
C SER A 32 3.56 2.95 3.66
N LEU A 33 2.49 3.18 4.41
CA LEU A 33 1.17 3.53 3.90
C LEU A 33 0.76 4.88 4.48
N ALA A 34 0.50 5.84 3.60
CA ALA A 34 -0.06 7.15 3.94
C ALA A 34 -1.59 7.08 3.90
N VAL A 35 -2.23 7.48 4.99
CA VAL A 35 -3.70 7.59 5.10
C VAL A 35 -4.04 9.04 5.42
N ASP A 36 -4.70 9.71 4.49
CA ASP A 36 -5.04 11.12 4.63
C ASP A 36 -6.38 11.31 5.34
N ARG A 37 -6.44 12.29 6.25
CA ARG A 37 -7.65 12.71 6.94
C ARG A 37 -7.86 14.21 6.75
N LYS A 38 -9.04 14.58 6.25
CA LYS A 38 -9.49 15.98 6.19
C LYS A 38 -10.49 16.23 7.30
N TRP A 39 -10.31 17.33 8.03
CA TRP A 39 -11.22 17.71 9.12
C TRP A 39 -11.32 19.23 9.22
N LYS A 40 -12.39 19.74 9.83
CA LYS A 40 -12.55 21.17 10.10
C LYS A 40 -12.39 21.45 11.58
N ASP A 41 -11.68 22.51 11.91
CA ASP A 41 -11.55 22.94 13.30
C ASP A 41 -12.76 23.76 13.78
N LYS A 42 -12.68 24.24 15.03
CA LYS A 42 -13.74 25.04 15.66
C LYS A 42 -13.92 26.42 15.01
N ASN A 43 -12.91 26.92 14.30
CA ASN A 43 -12.94 28.19 13.59
C ASN A 43 -13.45 28.03 12.14
N GLY A 44 -13.70 26.79 11.71
CA GLY A 44 -14.16 26.46 10.36
C GLY A 44 -13.02 26.29 9.35
N GLU A 45 -11.76 26.35 9.77
CA GLU A 45 -10.60 26.13 8.91
C GLU A 45 -10.48 24.65 8.54
N LEU A 46 -10.18 24.38 7.26
CA LEU A 46 -10.00 23.02 6.77
C LEU A 46 -8.55 22.58 6.96
N HIS A 47 -8.36 21.52 7.74
CA HIS A 47 -7.07 20.88 8.00
C HIS A 47 -6.96 19.57 7.23
N GLN A 48 -5.74 19.22 6.84
CA GLN A 48 -5.40 17.94 6.23
C GLN A 48 -4.17 17.36 6.92
N ASP A 49 -4.34 16.18 7.50
CA ASP A 49 -3.26 15.41 8.12
C ASP A 49 -3.04 14.09 7.36
N THR A 50 -1.82 13.56 7.45
CA THR A 50 -1.47 12.23 6.92
C THR A 50 -0.92 11.36 8.04
N ASP A 51 -1.61 10.26 8.33
CA ASP A 51 -1.13 9.21 9.21
C ASP A 51 -0.27 8.21 8.44
N TRP A 52 0.88 7.86 8.99
CA TRP A 52 1.85 6.95 8.37
C TRP A 52 1.90 5.61 9.10
N PHE A 53 1.61 4.53 8.38
CA PHE A 53 1.63 3.17 8.90
C PHE A 53 2.75 2.35 8.29
N ASN A 54 3.47 1.59 9.11
CA ASN A 54 4.41 0.58 8.65
C ASN A 54 3.67 -0.76 8.49
N VAL A 55 3.60 -1.28 7.26
CA VAL A 55 2.91 -2.52 6.95
C VAL A 55 3.93 -3.63 6.69
N VAL A 56 3.70 -4.81 7.26
CA VAL A 56 4.51 -6.01 7.07
C VAL A 56 3.64 -7.12 6.50
N ALA A 57 4.06 -7.67 5.36
CA ALA A 57 3.43 -8.78 4.65
C ALA A 57 4.37 -9.99 4.65
N TRP A 58 3.84 -11.18 4.94
CA TRP A 58 4.63 -12.41 5.03
C TRP A 58 4.31 -13.37 3.88
N GLY A 59 5.29 -14.23 3.54
CA GLY A 59 5.13 -15.30 2.55
C GLY A 59 4.55 -14.80 1.22
N LYS A 60 3.54 -15.51 0.69
CA LYS A 60 2.89 -15.19 -0.58
C LYS A 60 2.32 -13.78 -0.65
N LEU A 61 1.80 -13.23 0.46
CA LEU A 61 1.32 -11.84 0.47
C LEU A 61 2.48 -10.86 0.29
N GLY A 62 3.65 -11.15 0.87
CA GLY A 62 4.86 -10.37 0.65
C GLY A 62 5.29 -10.38 -0.82
N GLU A 63 5.34 -11.56 -1.43
CA GLU A 63 5.65 -11.72 -2.86
C GLU A 63 4.68 -10.94 -3.75
N ILE A 64 3.37 -11.01 -3.47
CA ILE A 64 2.36 -10.21 -4.19
C ILE A 64 2.65 -8.71 -4.02
N CYS A 65 2.93 -8.26 -2.80
CA CYS A 65 3.25 -6.85 -2.57
C CYS A 65 4.48 -6.43 -3.36
N GLN A 66 5.55 -7.22 -3.34
CA GLN A 66 6.80 -6.90 -4.05
C GLN A 66 6.61 -6.84 -5.57
N ASN A 67 5.80 -7.75 -6.13
CA ASN A 67 5.64 -7.87 -7.58
C ASN A 67 4.64 -6.86 -8.17
N TYR A 68 3.63 -6.47 -7.39
CA TYR A 68 2.50 -5.70 -7.92
C TYR A 68 2.34 -4.31 -7.29
N LEU A 69 2.96 -4.02 -6.15
CA LEU A 69 2.89 -2.70 -5.54
C LEU A 69 4.13 -1.87 -5.86
N SER A 70 3.94 -0.56 -5.91
CA SER A 70 5.00 0.44 -6.05
C SER A 70 4.58 1.70 -5.31
N LYS A 71 5.52 2.62 -5.12
CA LYS A 71 5.27 3.95 -4.55
C LYS A 71 4.06 4.60 -5.24
N GLY A 72 3.22 5.23 -4.44
CA GLY A 72 2.02 5.94 -4.88
C GLY A 72 0.79 5.06 -5.03
N LYS A 73 0.90 3.74 -5.18
CA LYS A 73 -0.28 2.89 -5.44
C LYS A 73 -1.30 2.94 -4.31
N LEU A 74 -2.57 3.07 -4.66
CA LEU A 74 -3.70 3.01 -3.73
C LEU A 74 -4.06 1.56 -3.40
N VAL A 75 -4.08 1.23 -2.11
CA VAL A 75 -4.38 -0.12 -1.61
C VAL A 75 -5.31 -0.09 -0.41
N TYR A 76 -6.17 -1.09 -0.34
CA TYR A 76 -6.82 -1.54 0.89
C TYR A 76 -5.91 -2.56 1.59
N VAL A 77 -5.76 -2.44 2.90
CA VAL A 77 -4.96 -3.31 3.77
C VAL A 77 -5.81 -3.73 4.96
N GLU A 78 -5.82 -5.03 5.26
CA GLU A 78 -6.41 -5.60 6.45
C GLU A 78 -5.39 -6.40 7.25
N GLY A 79 -5.37 -6.23 8.56
CA GLY A 79 -4.43 -6.93 9.42
C GLY A 79 -4.69 -6.70 10.90
N ARG A 80 -3.60 -6.71 11.67
CA ARG A 80 -3.59 -6.45 13.12
C ARG A 80 -2.42 -5.56 13.49
N LEU A 81 -2.53 -4.82 14.59
CA LEU A 81 -1.38 -4.12 15.16
C LEU A 81 -0.47 -5.09 15.90
N GLN A 82 0.84 -4.93 15.72
CA GLN A 82 1.85 -5.61 16.52
C GLN A 82 2.89 -4.59 16.98
N THR A 83 2.96 -4.38 18.30
CA THR A 83 3.98 -3.52 18.91
C THR A 83 5.10 -4.38 19.46
N ARG A 84 6.33 -4.12 19.02
CA ARG A 84 7.54 -4.75 19.58
C ARG A 84 8.30 -3.75 20.43
N ARG A 85 8.76 -4.20 21.59
CA ARG A 85 9.72 -3.50 22.44
C ARG A 85 11.13 -3.88 22.01
N TYR A 86 12.01 -2.91 21.82
CA TYR A 86 13.43 -3.15 21.52
C TYR A 86 14.30 -2.08 22.18
N GLU A 87 15.56 -2.40 22.46
CA GLU A 87 16.52 -1.44 23.00
C GLU A 87 17.35 -0.85 21.86
N HIS A 88 17.58 0.45 21.93
CA HIS A 88 18.42 1.17 20.99
C HIS A 88 19.13 2.30 21.73
N GLU A 89 20.47 2.30 21.69
CA GLU A 89 21.30 3.32 22.34
C GLU A 89 20.98 3.48 23.85
N GLY A 90 20.79 2.35 24.56
CA GLY A 90 20.46 2.35 25.99
C GLY A 90 19.03 2.78 26.33
N SER A 91 18.20 3.11 25.33
CA SER A 91 16.79 3.49 25.52
C SER A 91 15.83 2.44 25.00
N VAL A 92 14.76 2.18 25.76
CA VAL A 92 13.66 1.31 25.36
C VAL A 92 12.79 2.04 24.34
N ARG A 93 12.62 1.46 23.15
CA ARG A 93 11.75 1.95 22.09
C ARG A 93 10.64 0.95 21.77
N TYR A 94 9.51 1.48 21.32
CA TYR A 94 8.38 0.69 20.84
C TYR A 94 8.20 0.94 19.35
N PHE A 95 7.97 -0.12 18.61
CA PHE A 95 7.69 -0.05 17.18
C PHE A 95 6.41 -0.81 16.87
N THR A 96 5.40 -0.09 16.39
CA THR A 96 4.11 -0.64 16.02
C THR A 96 4.04 -0.82 14.50
N THR A 97 3.67 -2.02 14.07
CA THR A 97 3.42 -2.33 12.66
C THR A 97 2.03 -2.89 12.46
N VAL A 98 1.52 -2.75 11.24
CA VAL A 98 0.36 -3.51 10.76
C VAL A 98 0.89 -4.81 10.18
N VAL A 99 0.60 -5.93 10.84
CA VAL A 99 0.86 -7.25 10.26
C VAL A 99 -0.32 -7.62 9.39
N MET A 100 -0.08 -7.60 8.08
CA MET A 100 -1.11 -7.76 7.07
C MET A 100 -1.59 -9.21 6.96
N SER A 101 -2.87 -9.36 6.73
CA SER A 101 -3.58 -10.63 6.52
C SER A 101 -4.32 -10.68 5.19
N SER A 102 -4.70 -9.53 4.63
CA SER A 102 -5.32 -9.40 3.32
C SER A 102 -5.07 -8.00 2.74
N MET A 103 -5.15 -7.88 1.41
CA MET A 103 -5.04 -6.61 0.70
C MET A 103 -5.87 -6.62 -0.58
N GLN A 104 -6.22 -5.43 -1.07
CA GLN A 104 -6.76 -5.24 -2.42
C GLN A 104 -6.15 -3.99 -3.07
N MET A 105 -5.69 -4.13 -4.32
CA MET A 105 -5.27 -2.98 -5.13
C MET A 105 -6.52 -2.23 -5.60
N LEU A 106 -6.54 -0.91 -5.43
CA LEU A 106 -7.71 -0.09 -5.72
C LEU A 106 -7.55 0.78 -6.96
N GLU A 107 -6.39 0.75 -7.61
CA GLU A 107 -6.15 1.53 -8.82
C GLU A 107 -6.78 0.85 -10.04
N ARG A 108 -7.44 1.66 -10.86
CA ARG A 108 -7.98 1.21 -12.14
C ARG A 108 -6.81 0.98 -13.09
N LYS A 109 -6.70 -0.23 -13.67
CA LYS A 109 -5.74 -0.51 -14.73
C LYS A 109 -5.95 0.53 -15.83
N ALA A 110 -4.93 1.30 -16.17
CA ALA A 110 -5.02 2.27 -17.26
C ALA A 110 -5.51 1.54 -18.51
N LYS A 111 -6.53 2.08 -19.18
CA LYS A 111 -7.02 1.54 -20.45
C LYS A 111 -5.85 1.61 -21.41
N GLU A 112 -5.37 0.47 -21.91
CA GLU A 112 -4.36 0.45 -22.97
C GLU A 112 -4.83 1.36 -24.10
N PRO A 113 -3.97 2.24 -24.65
CA PRO A 113 -4.36 3.04 -25.80
C PRO A 113 -4.70 2.06 -26.93
N VAL A 114 -5.96 2.08 -27.34
CA VAL A 114 -6.38 1.38 -28.56
C VAL A 114 -5.62 2.09 -29.68
N LEU A 115 -4.67 1.41 -30.30
CA LEU A 115 -4.08 1.88 -31.55
C LEU A 115 -5.20 1.83 -32.58
N GLU A 116 -5.70 2.99 -33.00
CA GLU A 116 -6.61 3.07 -34.14
C GLU A 116 -5.80 2.65 -35.37
N GLU A 117 -6.13 1.49 -35.93
CA GLU A 117 -5.68 1.12 -37.27
C GLU A 117 -6.32 2.12 -38.23
N THR A 118 -5.51 3.02 -38.79
CA THR A 118 -5.93 3.87 -39.91
C THR A 118 -6.18 2.96 -41.10
N ASN A 119 -7.44 2.67 -41.40
CA ASN A 119 -7.83 2.06 -42.66
C ASN A 119 -7.52 3.05 -43.79
N GLU A 120 -6.44 2.79 -44.52
CA GLU A 120 -6.22 3.34 -45.86
C GLU A 120 -7.24 2.68 -46.81
N GLU A 121 -8.47 3.20 -46.82
CA GLU A 121 -9.42 2.88 -47.89
C GLU A 121 -8.93 3.52 -49.18
N GLN A 122 -8.30 2.67 -49.99
CA GLN A 122 -8.36 2.62 -51.46
C GLN A 122 -9.12 3.77 -52.11
N VAL A 123 -8.38 4.75 -52.63
CA VAL A 123 -8.87 5.61 -53.71
C VAL A 123 -8.87 4.76 -54.98
N GLU A 124 -9.89 3.92 -55.15
CA GLU A 124 -10.20 3.32 -56.45
C GLU A 124 -10.95 4.33 -57.32
N ILE A 125 -10.31 4.57 -58.45
CA ILE A 125 -10.67 5.38 -59.60
C ILE A 125 -12.03 4.95 -60.13
N ASN A 126 -12.91 5.91 -60.45
CA ASN A 126 -13.98 5.69 -61.43
C ASN A 126 -13.95 6.83 -62.46
N ASP A 127 -13.86 6.40 -63.72
CA ASP A 127 -13.77 7.09 -65.03
C ASP A 127 -14.24 8.55 -65.16
#